data_AF-A0A960VFT7-F1
#
_entry.id   AF-A0A960VFT7-F1
#
_cell.length_a   1.000
_cell.length_b   1.000
_cell.length_c   1.000
_cell.angle_alpha   90.00
_cell.angle_beta   90.00
_cell.angle_gamma   90.00
#
_symmetry.space_group_name_H-M   'P 1'
#
loop_
_entity.id
_entity.type
_entity.pdbx_description
1 polymer ?
#
loop_
_entity_poly.entity_id
_entity_poly.type
_entity_poly.pdbx_seq_one_letter_code
_entity_poly.pdbx_strand_id
1 'polypeptide(L)'
;MSTVNWSEILGWNAEQLEELRLAGFSYLKEGHYEKALLFFKALTVIDPQNLYDHQTLGALYLQMGKDDLALEILDKALNLDPKDETTQLNKVKTLLSLAKKQEALKILAPLAKSTDPSISGDATALLTTYT
;
A
#
# COMPACT_ATOMS: atom_id res chain seq x y z
N MET A 1 8.76 18.76 -5.97
CA MET A 1 7.55 19.59 -6.19
C MET A 1 6.63 19.34 -5.02
N SER A 2 6.21 20.39 -4.30
CA SER A 2 5.19 20.24 -3.24
C SER A 2 3.89 19.79 -3.88
N THR A 3 3.40 18.60 -3.53
CA THR A 3 2.09 18.11 -3.97
C THR A 3 1.01 18.96 -3.32
N VAL A 4 0.05 19.43 -4.12
CA VAL A 4 -1.11 20.19 -3.64
C VAL A 4 -1.92 19.31 -2.70
N ASN A 5 -2.16 19.77 -1.47
CA ASN A 5 -3.09 19.13 -0.55
C ASN A 5 -4.50 19.69 -0.80
N TRP A 6 -5.34 18.94 -1.50
CA TRP A 6 -6.69 19.40 -1.82
C TRP A 6 -7.63 19.33 -0.63
N SER A 7 -7.36 18.51 0.39
CA SER A 7 -8.17 18.51 1.61
C SER A 7 -8.15 19.89 2.27
N GLU A 8 -6.97 20.51 2.35
CA GLU A 8 -6.80 21.87 2.88
C GLU A 8 -7.51 22.91 2.01
N ILE A 9 -7.34 22.83 0.68
CA ILE A 9 -7.93 23.80 -0.26
C ILE A 9 -9.46 23.73 -0.28
N LEU A 10 -10.01 22.51 -0.26
CA LEU A 10 -11.45 22.28 -0.31
C LEU A 10 -12.11 22.42 1.07
N GLY A 11 -11.32 22.62 2.14
CA GLY A 11 -11.80 22.64 3.51
C GLY A 11 -12.34 21.29 3.99
N TRP A 12 -11.88 20.19 3.38
CA TRP A 12 -12.26 18.85 3.78
C TRP A 12 -11.51 18.45 5.04
N ASN A 13 -12.25 17.98 6.04
CA ASN A 13 -11.69 17.57 7.32
C ASN A 13 -11.37 16.06 7.35
N ALA A 14 -10.75 15.63 8.43
CA ALA A 14 -10.38 14.22 8.61
C ALA A 14 -11.59 13.27 8.62
N GLU A 15 -12.75 13.72 9.11
CA GLU A 15 -13.99 12.93 9.17
C GLU A 15 -14.49 12.62 7.76
N GLN A 16 -14.54 13.61 6.87
CA GLN A 16 -14.96 13.41 5.47
C GLN A 16 -14.00 12.49 4.71
N LEU A 17 -12.69 12.59 4.95
CA LEU A 17 -11.73 11.67 4.36
C LEU A 17 -11.90 10.25 4.90
N GLU A 18 -12.22 10.12 6.18
CA GLU A 18 -12.48 8.83 6.81
C GLU A 18 -13.76 8.18 6.27
N GLU A 19 -14.83 8.95 6.06
CA GLU A 19 -16.05 8.45 5.40
C GLU A 19 -15.76 7.90 4.00
N LEU A 20 -14.92 8.60 3.22
CA LEU A 20 -14.47 8.11 1.92
C LEU A 20 -13.66 6.82 2.02
N ARG A 21 -12.78 6.69 3.02
CA ARG A 21 -12.02 5.45 3.27
C ARG A 21 -12.96 4.30 3.60
N LEU A 22 -13.91 4.52 4.51
CA LEU A 22 -14.88 3.50 4.92
C LEU A 22 -15.72 3.03 3.72
N ALA A 23 -16.16 3.93 2.86
CA ALA A 23 -16.85 3.59 1.62
C ALA A 23 -15.97 2.75 0.68
N GLY A 24 -14.70 3.15 0.49
CA GLY A 24 -13.71 2.38 -0.27
C GLY A 24 -13.51 0.97 0.28
N PHE A 25 -13.39 0.83 1.61
CA PHE A 25 -13.25 -0.47 2.28
C PHE A 25 -14.51 -1.32 2.19
N SER A 26 -15.70 -0.74 2.22
CA SER A 26 -16.95 -1.50 2.03
C SER A 26 -16.93 -2.20 0.67
N TYR A 27 -16.59 -1.47 -0.40
CA TYR A 27 -16.46 -2.05 -1.73
C TYR A 27 -15.34 -3.10 -1.81
N LEU A 28 -14.23 -2.88 -1.12
CA LEU A 28 -13.13 -3.86 -1.07
C LEU A 28 -13.59 -5.17 -0.41
N LYS A 29 -14.30 -5.08 0.72
CA LYS A 29 -14.84 -6.25 1.45
C LYS A 29 -15.88 -7.03 0.63
N GLU A 30 -16.64 -6.32 -0.20
CA GLU A 30 -17.61 -6.92 -1.12
C GLU A 30 -16.97 -7.50 -2.41
N GLY A 31 -15.65 -7.35 -2.59
CA GLY A 31 -14.93 -7.80 -3.79
C GLY A 31 -15.12 -6.88 -5.00
N HIS A 32 -15.69 -5.68 -4.81
CA HIS A 32 -15.88 -4.68 -5.86
C HIS A 32 -14.62 -3.81 -6.03
N TYR A 33 -13.53 -4.44 -6.49
CA TYR A 33 -12.21 -3.82 -6.55
C TYR A 33 -12.14 -2.56 -7.41
N GLU A 34 -12.84 -2.50 -8.54
CA GLU A 34 -12.88 -1.31 -9.41
C GLU A 34 -13.52 -0.12 -8.72
N LYS A 35 -14.56 -0.35 -7.90
CA LYS A 35 -15.21 0.72 -7.14
C LYS A 35 -14.30 1.20 -6.02
N ALA A 36 -13.73 0.28 -5.23
CA ALA A 36 -12.76 0.61 -4.19
C ALA A 36 -11.58 1.43 -4.75
N LEU A 37 -11.13 1.10 -5.97
CA LEU A 37 -10.04 1.79 -6.64
C LEU A 37 -10.35 3.27 -6.87
N LEU A 38 -11.60 3.62 -7.20
CA LEU A 38 -12.00 5.02 -7.38
C LEU A 38 -11.84 5.82 -6.09
N PHE A 39 -12.25 5.26 -4.95
CA PHE A 39 -12.13 5.91 -3.64
C PHE A 39 -10.66 6.15 -3.26
N PHE A 40 -9.83 5.11 -3.32
CA PHE A 40 -8.42 5.24 -2.93
C PHE A 40 -7.59 6.09 -3.91
N LYS A 41 -7.94 6.10 -5.20
CA LYS A 41 -7.36 7.07 -6.14
C LYS A 41 -7.77 8.50 -5.81
N ALA A 42 -9.01 8.75 -5.41
CA ALA A 42 -9.44 10.07 -5.00
C ALA A 42 -8.73 10.51 -3.72
N LEU A 43 -8.68 9.64 -2.70
CA LEU A 43 -8.03 9.92 -1.41
C LEU A 43 -6.55 10.28 -1.57
N THR A 44 -5.80 9.52 -2.37
CA THR A 44 -4.37 9.81 -2.63
C THR A 44 -4.12 11.09 -3.43
N VAL A 45 -5.12 11.58 -4.17
CA VAL A 45 -5.08 12.91 -4.79
C VAL A 45 -5.43 13.99 -3.77
N ILE A 46 -6.46 13.74 -2.95
CA ILE A 46 -6.99 14.73 -2.01
C ILE A 46 -6.00 15.02 -0.88
N ASP A 47 -5.47 13.96 -0.27
CA ASP A 47 -4.44 14.00 0.76
C ASP A 47 -3.23 13.15 0.33
N PRO A 48 -2.29 13.74 -0.44
CA PRO A 48 -1.15 13.00 -0.96
C PRO A 48 -0.12 12.61 0.10
N GLN A 49 -0.24 13.09 1.34
CA GLN A 49 0.67 12.78 2.45
C GLN A 49 0.14 11.63 3.33
N ASN A 50 -1.02 11.07 2.99
CA ASN A 50 -1.59 9.97 3.74
C ASN A 50 -0.95 8.62 3.36
N LEU A 51 -0.05 8.12 4.21
CA LEU A 51 0.62 6.84 4.01
C LEU A 51 -0.37 5.69 3.80
N TYR A 52 -1.42 5.65 4.61
CA TYR A 52 -2.42 4.59 4.63
C TYR A 52 -3.24 4.49 3.34
N ASP A 53 -3.56 5.63 2.72
CA ASP A 53 -4.27 5.66 1.45
C ASP A 53 -3.40 5.16 0.29
N HIS A 54 -2.11 5.52 0.26
CA HIS A 54 -1.17 4.98 -0.72
C HIS A 54 -0.93 3.49 -0.51
N GLN A 55 -0.74 3.05 0.73
CA GLN A 55 -0.62 1.63 1.09
C GLN A 55 -1.80 0.82 0.56
N THR A 56 -3.01 1.28 0.83
CA THR A 56 -4.24 0.59 0.44
C THR A 56 -4.42 0.59 -1.07
N LEU A 57 -4.11 1.70 -1.75
CA LEU A 57 -4.13 1.77 -3.21
C LEU A 57 -3.13 0.80 -3.85
N GLY A 58 -1.91 0.73 -3.31
CA GLY A 58 -0.88 -0.21 -3.77
C GLY A 58 -1.29 -1.68 -3.59
N ALA A 59 -1.83 -2.02 -2.42
CA ALA A 59 -2.36 -3.35 -2.15
C ALA A 59 -3.52 -3.72 -3.08
N LEU A 60 -4.41 -2.77 -3.39
CA LEU A 60 -5.52 -2.99 -4.31
C LEU A 60 -5.03 -3.23 -5.75
N TYR A 61 -4.04 -2.47 -6.23
CA TYR A 61 -3.44 -2.74 -7.54
C TYR A 61 -2.81 -4.14 -7.61
N LEU A 62 -2.14 -4.57 -6.55
CA LEU A 62 -1.58 -5.93 -6.46
C LEU A 62 -2.68 -6.99 -6.52
N GLN A 63 -3.79 -6.82 -5.78
CA GLN A 63 -4.94 -7.75 -5.84
C GLN A 63 -5.56 -7.83 -7.24
N MET A 64 -5.51 -6.75 -8.01
CA MET A 64 -5.99 -6.70 -9.39
C MET A 64 -4.96 -7.20 -10.42
N GLY A 65 -3.79 -7.68 -10.00
CA GLY A 65 -2.70 -8.11 -10.89
C GLY A 65 -2.03 -6.97 -11.66
N LYS A 66 -2.18 -5.72 -11.20
CA LYS A 66 -1.59 -4.52 -11.81
C LYS A 66 -0.28 -4.18 -11.11
N ASP A 67 0.66 -5.11 -11.17
CA ASP A 67 1.83 -5.12 -10.30
C ASP A 67 2.77 -3.93 -10.50
N ASP A 68 2.95 -3.45 -11.74
CA ASP A 68 3.78 -2.27 -12.00
C ASP A 68 3.21 -1.01 -11.33
N LEU A 69 1.88 -0.84 -11.37
CA LEU A 69 1.20 0.26 -10.69
C LEU A 69 1.25 0.10 -9.17
N ALA A 70 1.10 -1.13 -8.67
CA ALA A 70 1.27 -1.41 -7.25
C ALA A 70 2.66 -0.99 -6.78
N LEU A 71 3.71 -1.34 -7.52
CA LEU A 71 5.09 -1.01 -7.18
C LEU A 71 5.30 0.52 -7.14
N GLU A 72 4.82 1.24 -8.15
CA GLU A 72 4.92 2.71 -8.19
C GLU A 72 4.25 3.38 -6.97
N ILE A 73 3.04 2.94 -6.62
CA ILE A 73 2.30 3.52 -5.49
C ILE A 73 2.93 3.14 -4.16
N LEU A 74 3.39 1.90 -4.00
CA LEU A 74 4.07 1.46 -2.78
C LEU A 74 5.42 2.18 -2.60
N ASP A 75 6.12 2.51 -3.67
CA ASP A 75 7.32 3.35 -3.62
C ASP A 75 6.99 4.78 -3.16
N LYS A 76 5.85 5.34 -3.57
CA LYS A 76 5.38 6.64 -3.04
C LYS A 76 5.05 6.55 -1.55
N ALA A 77 4.38 5.49 -1.10
CA ALA A 77 4.13 5.26 0.32
C ALA A 77 5.44 5.16 1.11
N LEU A 78 6.44 4.40 0.62
CA LEU A 78 7.76 4.29 1.27
C LEU A 78 8.59 5.58 1.21
N ASN A 79 8.28 6.52 0.32
CA ASN A 79 8.89 7.85 0.38
C ASN A 79 8.32 8.70 1.54
N LEU A 80 7.09 8.42 1.98
CA LEU A 80 6.47 9.07 3.15
C LEU A 80 7.00 8.45 4.45
N ASP A 81 7.02 7.11 4.53
CA ASP A 81 7.68 6.38 5.61
C ASP A 81 8.49 5.19 5.07
N PRO A 82 9.82 5.33 4.97
CA PRO A 82 10.68 4.24 4.50
C PRO A 82 10.70 3.01 5.40
N LYS A 83 10.27 3.11 6.66
CA LYS A 83 10.31 2.03 7.65
C LYS A 83 8.97 1.35 7.85
N ASP A 84 7.92 1.78 7.16
CA ASP A 84 6.62 1.16 7.29
C ASP A 84 6.65 -0.29 6.76
N GLU A 85 6.56 -1.24 7.69
CA GLU A 85 6.78 -2.65 7.41
C GLU A 85 5.65 -3.28 6.59
N THR A 86 4.41 -2.77 6.72
CA THR A 86 3.27 -3.23 5.94
C THR A 86 3.44 -2.88 4.46
N THR A 87 3.91 -1.66 4.16
CA THR A 87 4.23 -1.21 2.81
C THR A 87 5.40 -1.99 2.24
N GLN A 88 6.46 -2.20 3.03
CA GLN A 88 7.59 -3.02 2.60
C GLN A 88 7.15 -4.45 2.27
N LEU A 89 6.28 -5.05 3.08
CA LEU A 89 5.75 -6.40 2.85
C LEU A 89 4.88 -6.46 1.59
N ASN A 90 4.01 -5.47 1.36
CA ASN A 90 3.24 -5.36 0.13
C ASN A 90 4.17 -5.20 -1.09
N LYS A 91 5.23 -4.40 -0.98
CA LYS A 91 6.25 -4.24 -2.03
C LYS A 91 6.98 -5.54 -2.32
N VAL A 92 7.33 -6.32 -1.29
CA VAL A 92 7.89 -7.67 -1.48
C VAL A 92 6.94 -8.54 -2.29
N LYS A 93 5.66 -8.60 -1.90
CA LYS A 93 4.64 -9.41 -2.61
C LYS A 93 4.53 -8.98 -4.07
N THR A 94 4.53 -7.68 -4.35
CA THR A 94 4.55 -7.13 -5.71
C THR A 94 5.82 -7.48 -6.49
N LEU A 95 7.01 -7.34 -5.89
CA LEU A 95 8.28 -7.67 -6.53
C LEU A 95 8.36 -9.17 -6.89
N LEU A 96 7.82 -10.04 -6.03
CA LEU A 96 7.75 -11.48 -6.32
C LEU A 96 6.81 -11.77 -7.50
N SER A 97 5.66 -11.10 -7.57
CA SER A 97 4.73 -11.21 -8.72
C SER A 97 5.37 -10.74 -10.04
N LEU A 98 6.21 -9.70 -9.98
CA LEU A 98 7.02 -9.21 -11.10
C LEU A 98 8.28 -10.04 -11.41
N ALA A 99 8.45 -11.21 -10.77
CA ALA A 99 9.65 -12.06 -10.87
C ALA A 99 10.97 -11.36 -10.47
N LYS A 100 10.91 -10.24 -9.74
CA LYS A 100 12.08 -9.49 -9.20
C LYS A 100 12.55 -10.06 -7.86
N LYS A 101 12.81 -11.37 -7.84
CA LYS A 101 13.10 -12.16 -6.65
C LYS A 101 14.27 -11.61 -5.82
N GLN A 102 15.37 -11.21 -6.46
CA GLN A 102 16.57 -10.73 -5.76
C GLN A 102 16.32 -9.42 -5.00
N GLU A 103 15.47 -8.54 -5.53
CA GLU A 103 15.09 -7.30 -4.85
C GLU A 103 14.18 -7.59 -3.67
N ALA A 104 13.20 -8.48 -3.84
CA ALA A 104 12.29 -8.90 -2.79
C ALA A 104 13.04 -9.49 -1.58
N LEU A 105 13.99 -10.40 -1.82
CA LEU A 105 14.75 -11.07 -0.74
C LEU A 105 15.58 -10.10 0.12
N LYS A 106 16.07 -8.99 -0.45
CA LYS A 106 16.81 -7.96 0.31
C LYS A 106 15.93 -7.26 1.34
N ILE A 107 14.67 -7.00 0.99
CA ILE A 107 13.69 -6.35 1.87
C ILE A 107 13.14 -7.38 2.87
N LEU A 108 13.02 -8.64 2.47
CA LEU A 108 12.40 -9.69 3.28
C LEU A 108 13.23 -10.11 4.49
N ALA A 109 14.56 -10.16 4.35
CA ALA A 109 15.47 -10.57 5.43
C ALA A 109 15.37 -9.73 6.72
N PRO A 110 15.32 -8.38 6.68
CA PRO A 110 15.07 -7.59 7.87
C PRO A 110 13.62 -7.73 8.39
N LEU A 111 12.61 -7.82 7.50
CA LEU A 111 11.20 -7.98 7.90
C LEU A 111 10.93 -9.27 8.68
N ALA A 112 11.65 -10.36 8.36
CA ALA A 112 11.55 -11.62 9.11
C ALA A 112 11.98 -11.48 10.60
N LYS A 113 12.65 -10.38 10.96
CA LYS A 113 13.05 -10.03 12.33
C LYS A 113 12.21 -8.92 12.95
N SER A 114 11.11 -8.52 12.29
CA SER A 114 10.18 -7.51 12.81
C SER A 114 9.67 -7.90 14.20
N THR A 115 9.42 -6.89 15.03
CA THR A 115 8.75 -7.07 16.33
C THR A 115 7.26 -7.32 16.20
N ASP A 116 6.67 -7.03 15.04
CA ASP A 116 5.29 -7.39 14.71
C ASP A 116 5.22 -8.89 14.33
N PRO A 117 4.50 -9.74 15.09
CA PRO A 117 4.40 -11.16 14.81
C PRO A 117 3.74 -11.49 13.46
N SER A 118 2.81 -10.63 13.00
CA SER A 118 2.15 -10.80 11.71
C SER A 118 3.14 -10.54 10.57
N ILE A 119 3.88 -9.43 10.65
CA ILE A 119 4.88 -9.08 9.63
C ILE A 119 6.00 -10.12 9.60
N SER A 120 6.58 -10.44 10.75
CA SER A 120 7.68 -11.41 10.84
C SER A 120 7.24 -12.82 10.40
N GLY A 121 6.01 -13.22 10.72
CA GLY A 121 5.40 -14.47 10.25
C GLY A 121 5.24 -14.53 8.73
N ASP A 122 4.58 -13.54 8.14
CA ASP A 122 4.41 -13.42 6.68
C ASP A 122 5.77 -13.39 5.97
N ALA A 123 6.71 -12.58 6.48
CA ALA A 123 8.03 -12.43 5.91
C ALA A 123 8.84 -13.73 5.96
N THR A 124 8.78 -14.46 7.07
CA THR A 124 9.48 -15.74 7.22
C THR A 124 8.90 -16.80 6.28
N ALA A 125 7.58 -16.87 6.15
CA ALA A 125 6.91 -17.80 5.24
C ALA A 125 7.29 -17.54 3.76
N LEU A 126 7.34 -16.27 3.36
CA LEU A 126 7.83 -15.90 2.04
C LEU A 126 9.32 -16.22 1.89
N LEU A 127 10.13 -15.98 2.92
CA LEU A 127 11.57 -16.19 2.83
C LEU A 127 11.87 -17.67 2.59
N THR A 128 11.28 -18.57 3.37
CA THR A 128 11.47 -20.02 3.21
C THR A 128 10.95 -20.57 1.88
N THR A 129 9.90 -19.96 1.31
CA THR A 129 9.36 -20.35 0.00
C THR A 129 10.32 -19.98 -1.15
N TYR A 130 11.07 -18.89 -1.00
CA TYR A 130 11.89 -18.30 -2.06
C TYR A 130 13.40 -18.38 -1.81
N THR A 131 13.89 -19.02 -0.74
CA THR A 131 15.32 -19.34 -0.54
C THR A 131 15.59 -20.79 -0.88
#